data_AF-A0A178IER9-F1
#
_entry.id   AF-A0A178IER9-F1
#
_cell.length_a   1.000
_cell.length_b   1.000
_cell.length_c   1.000
_cell.angle_alpha   90.00
_cell.angle_beta   90.00
_cell.angle_gamma   90.00
#
_symmetry.space_group_name_H-M   'P 1'
#
loop_
_entity.id
_entity.type
_entity.pdbx_description
1 polymer ?
#
loop_
_entity_poly.entity_id
_entity_poly.type
_entity_poly.pdbx_seq_one_letter_code
_entity_poly.pdbx_strand_id
1 'polypeptide(L)'
;MALKKALGNNDNEQTINPEVDAKLTQYIKDNPKLHAHYNEMTKEFLVRKMMLSCMRRSEVRNERDQELVEWINQNPEIKARVEERIRRVSPDRRERAFIAVAREEMQTHLLRQGASAGMRP
;
A
#
# COMPACT_ATOMS: atom_id res chain seq x y z
N MET A 1 39.64 24.30 -12.40
CA MET A 1 39.21 22.88 -12.34
C MET A 1 39.51 22.41 -10.92
N ALA A 2 38.57 22.00 -10.07
CA ALA A 2 37.62 20.92 -10.28
C ALA A 2 36.25 21.24 -9.65
N LEU A 3 35.23 20.85 -10.40
CA LEU A 3 33.81 21.07 -10.12
C LEU A 3 33.31 20.00 -9.13
N LYS A 4 32.75 20.48 -8.02
CA LYS A 4 31.54 19.97 -7.33
C LYS A 4 31.33 18.45 -7.23
N LYS A 5 31.60 17.93 -6.02
CA LYS A 5 30.62 17.29 -5.13
C LYS A 5 29.27 16.93 -5.80
N ALA A 6 29.20 15.77 -6.44
CA ALA A 6 27.95 15.19 -6.95
C ALA A 6 28.07 13.68 -7.16
N LEU A 7 28.34 12.93 -6.10
CA LEU A 7 27.85 11.55 -6.01
C LEU A 7 27.01 11.52 -4.74
N GLY A 8 25.70 11.47 -4.95
CA GLY A 8 24.69 11.65 -3.92
C GLY A 8 24.82 10.60 -2.83
N ASN A 9 25.12 11.08 -1.62
CA ASN A 9 24.70 10.42 -0.40
C ASN A 9 23.17 10.38 -0.42
N ASN A 10 22.62 9.30 -0.97
CA ASN A 10 21.24 8.89 -0.74
C ASN A 10 21.17 8.12 0.58
N ASP A 11 21.86 8.64 1.60
CA ASP A 11 21.64 8.28 2.99
C ASP A 11 20.34 8.97 3.38
N ASN A 12 19.24 8.35 2.93
CA ASN A 12 17.98 8.44 3.62
C ASN A 12 18.26 7.93 5.05
N GLU A 13 18.74 8.80 5.93
CA GLU A 13 18.41 8.75 7.35
C GLU A 13 16.90 9.00 7.45
N GLN A 14 16.11 8.08 6.89
CA GLN A 14 14.81 7.80 7.44
C GLN A 14 15.13 7.46 8.89
N THR A 15 14.65 8.26 9.82
CA THR A 15 14.67 7.94 11.24
C THR A 15 13.89 6.64 11.41
N ILE A 16 14.59 5.51 11.27
CA ILE A 16 14.03 4.19 11.49
C ILE A 16 13.61 4.21 12.95
N ASN A 17 12.35 3.88 13.20
CA ASN A 17 11.85 3.77 14.56
C ASN A 17 12.79 2.80 15.33
N PRO A 18 13.42 3.23 16.43
CA PRO A 18 14.43 2.43 17.13
C PRO A 18 13.88 1.10 17.64
N GLU A 19 12.58 1.02 17.94
CA GLU A 19 11.92 -0.22 18.32
C GLU A 19 11.88 -1.22 17.14
N VAL A 20 11.63 -0.72 15.93
CA VAL A 20 11.58 -1.54 14.71
C VAL A 20 12.98 -2.01 14.34
N ASP A 21 13.98 -1.15 14.48
CA ASP A 21 15.38 -1.49 14.23
C ASP A 21 15.89 -2.56 15.20
N ALA A 22 15.57 -2.43 16.49
CA ALA A 22 15.91 -3.45 17.49
C ALA A 22 15.25 -4.80 17.19
N LYS A 23 13.97 -4.79 16.79
CA LYS A 23 13.25 -6.01 16.36
C LYS A 23 13.90 -6.63 15.11
N LEU A 24 14.30 -5.81 14.13
CA LEU A 24 14.97 -6.28 12.92
C LEU A 24 16.33 -6.91 13.25
N THR A 25 17.12 -6.25 14.10
CA THR A 25 18.41 -6.75 14.56
C THR A 25 18.26 -8.12 15.25
N GLN A 26 17.29 -8.26 16.15
CA GLN A 26 17.01 -9.54 16.79
C GLN A 26 16.56 -10.61 15.79
N TYR A 27 15.69 -10.25 14.83
CA TYR A 27 15.25 -11.17 13.77
C TYR A 27 16.42 -11.66 12.90
N ILE A 28 17.38 -10.80 12.57
CA ILE A 28 18.59 -11.17 11.82
C ILE A 28 19.44 -12.16 12.64
N LYS A 29 19.61 -11.88 13.93
CA LYS A 29 20.37 -12.75 14.85
C LYS A 29 19.73 -14.14 14.99
N ASP A 30 18.40 -14.20 15.08
CA ASP A 30 17.66 -15.46 15.23
C ASP A 30 17.59 -16.29 13.94
N ASN A 31 17.90 -15.68 12.78
CA ASN A 31 17.80 -16.32 11.47
C ASN A 31 19.14 -16.31 10.70
N PRO A 32 20.21 -16.91 11.24
CA PRO A 32 21.55 -16.82 10.65
C PRO A 32 21.64 -17.46 9.25
N LYS A 33 20.89 -18.53 8.99
CA LYS A 33 20.84 -19.16 7.65
C LYS A 33 20.25 -18.23 6.60
N LEU A 34 19.18 -17.51 6.96
CA LEU A 34 18.53 -16.55 6.06
C LEU A 34 19.44 -15.34 5.82
N HIS A 35 20.11 -14.86 6.86
CA HIS A 35 21.07 -13.78 6.75
C HIS A 35 22.25 -14.16 5.85
N ALA A 36 22.84 -15.35 6.03
CA ALA A 36 23.90 -15.87 5.17
C ALA A 36 23.45 -15.98 3.70
N HIS A 37 22.28 -16.58 3.45
CA HIS A 37 21.71 -16.72 2.11
C HIS A 37 21.59 -15.38 1.37
N TYR A 38 21.18 -14.31 2.06
CA TYR A 38 21.10 -12.98 1.44
C TYR A 38 22.47 -12.31 1.26
N ASN A 39 23.44 -12.57 2.14
CA ASN A 39 24.82 -12.08 1.99
C ASN A 39 25.57 -12.74 0.82
N GLU A 40 25.19 -13.97 0.44
CA GLU A 40 25.76 -14.67 -0.72
C GLU A 40 25.22 -14.16 -2.06
N MET A 41 24.13 -13.39 -2.07
CA MET A 41 23.53 -12.86 -3.29
C MET A 41 24.24 -11.60 -3.79
N THR A 42 24.26 -11.41 -5.11
CA THR A 42 24.71 -10.15 -5.70
C THR A 42 23.70 -9.04 -5.42
N LYS A 43 24.20 -7.80 -5.30
CA LYS A 43 23.36 -6.60 -5.14
C LYS A 43 22.28 -6.48 -6.21
N GLU A 44 22.62 -6.79 -7.47
CA GLU A 44 21.68 -6.73 -8.59
C GLU A 44 20.51 -7.71 -8.39
N PHE A 45 20.79 -8.92 -7.93
CA PHE A 45 19.75 -9.90 -7.65
C PHE A 45 18.85 -9.47 -6.49
N LEU A 46 19.43 -8.93 -5.41
CA LEU A 46 18.68 -8.37 -4.28
C LEU A 46 17.74 -7.23 -4.71
N VAL A 47 18.23 -6.32 -5.57
CA VAL A 47 17.43 -5.23 -6.13
C VAL A 47 16.27 -5.79 -6.97
N ARG A 48 16.53 -6.73 -7.89
CA ARG A 48 15.46 -7.35 -8.69
C ARG A 48 14.41 -8.06 -7.83
N LYS A 49 14.85 -8.78 -6.79
CA LYS A 49 13.94 -9.45 -5.85
C LYS A 49 13.06 -8.44 -5.10
N MET A 50 13.64 -7.31 -4.66
CA MET A 50 12.88 -6.22 -4.03
C MET A 50 11.88 -5.60 -5.02
N MET A 51 12.31 -5.32 -6.26
CA MET A 51 11.45 -4.77 -7.31
C MET A 51 10.29 -5.71 -7.66
N LEU A 52 10.52 -7.02 -7.74
CA LEU A 52 9.46 -8.01 -7.92
C LEU A 52 8.43 -7.96 -6.79
N SER A 53 8.90 -7.82 -5.54
CA SER A 53 8.01 -7.67 -4.38
C SER A 53 7.17 -6.39 -4.46
N CYS A 54 7.77 -5.27 -4.89
CA CYS A 54 7.06 -4.02 -5.13
C CYS A 54 6.03 -4.13 -6.25
N MET A 55 6.40 -4.76 -7.37
CA MET A 55 5.52 -5.01 -8.51
C MET A 55 4.29 -5.81 -8.10
N ARG A 56 4.47 -6.96 -7.46
CA ARG A 56 3.36 -7.80 -6.98
C ARG A 56 2.43 -7.08 -6.01
N ARG A 57 2.99 -6.29 -5.08
CA ARG A 57 2.18 -5.45 -4.18
C ARG A 57 1.38 -4.39 -4.93
N SER A 58 1.93 -3.85 -6.01
CA SER A 58 1.24 -2.88 -6.85
C SER A 58 0.15 -3.54 -7.68
N GLU A 59 0.41 -4.70 -8.27
CA GLU A 59 -0.56 -5.47 -9.06
C GLU A 59 -1.79 -5.81 -8.21
N VAL A 60 -1.59 -6.43 -7.04
CA VAL A 60 -2.70 -6.77 -6.13
C VAL A 60 -3.48 -5.53 -5.68
N ARG A 61 -2.81 -4.39 -5.49
CA ARG A 61 -3.49 -3.13 -5.15
C ARG A 61 -4.34 -2.65 -6.32
N ASN A 62 -3.79 -2.64 -7.52
CA ASN A 62 -4.46 -2.16 -8.73
C ASN A 62 -5.66 -3.04 -9.09
N GLU A 63 -5.53 -4.37 -8.98
CA GLU A 63 -6.63 -5.33 -9.18
C GLU A 63 -7.79 -5.03 -8.22
N ARG A 64 -7.52 -4.87 -6.92
CA ARG A 64 -8.55 -4.53 -5.92
C ARG A 64 -9.18 -3.17 -6.15
N ASP A 65 -8.39 -2.20 -6.60
CA ASP A 65 -8.90 -0.86 -6.92
C ASP A 65 -9.81 -0.91 -8.17
N GLN A 66 -9.51 -1.77 -9.15
CA GLN A 66 -10.37 -2.03 -10.31
C GLN A 66 -11.68 -2.73 -9.92
N GLU A 67 -11.62 -3.78 -9.10
CA GLU A 67 -12.80 -4.47 -8.56
C GLU A 67 -13.71 -3.50 -7.80
N LEU A 68 -13.12 -2.60 -7.00
CA LEU A 68 -13.85 -1.58 -6.28
C LEU A 68 -14.55 -0.60 -7.23
N VAL A 69 -13.87 -0.16 -8.30
CA VAL A 69 -14.47 0.72 -9.32
C VAL A 69 -15.65 0.03 -10.02
N GLU A 70 -15.50 -1.25 -10.36
CA GLU A 70 -16.57 -2.04 -10.97
C GLU A 70 -17.77 -2.18 -10.01
N TRP A 71 -17.53 -2.50 -8.74
CA TRP A 71 -18.57 -2.59 -7.72
C TRP A 71 -19.33 -1.27 -7.54
N ILE A 72 -18.65 -0.12 -7.52
CA ILE A 72 -19.32 1.19 -7.46
C ILE A 72 -20.21 1.42 -8.67
N ASN A 73 -19.75 1.04 -9.87
CA ASN A 73 -20.54 1.20 -11.09
C ASN A 73 -21.79 0.32 -11.09
N GLN A 74 -21.76 -0.82 -10.41
CA GLN A 74 -22.92 -1.69 -10.21
C GLN A 74 -23.89 -1.17 -9.13
N ASN A 75 -23.45 -0.27 -8.25
CA ASN A 75 -24.23 0.29 -7.14
C ASN A 75 -24.36 1.82 -7.26
N PRO A 76 -25.27 2.33 -8.12
CA PRO A 76 -25.35 3.75 -8.47
C PRO A 76 -25.64 4.68 -7.28
N GLU A 77 -26.34 4.20 -6.26
CA GLU A 77 -26.60 4.94 -5.03
C GLU A 77 -25.34 5.14 -4.17
N ILE A 78 -24.38 4.22 -4.23
CA ILE A 78 -23.09 4.35 -3.58
C ILE A 78 -22.24 5.36 -4.36
N LYS A 79 -22.23 5.24 -5.69
CA LYS A 79 -21.52 6.15 -6.59
C LYS A 79 -21.88 7.61 -6.34
N ALA A 80 -23.16 7.93 -6.21
CA ALA A 80 -23.63 9.27 -5.91
C ALA A 80 -23.08 9.81 -4.58
N ARG A 81 -23.01 8.97 -3.53
CA ARG A 81 -22.45 9.38 -2.22
C ARG A 81 -20.94 9.58 -2.27
N VAL A 82 -20.22 8.73 -2.99
CA VAL A 82 -18.77 8.89 -3.22
C VAL A 82 -18.52 10.22 -3.93
N GLU A 83 -19.25 10.50 -5.02
CA GLU A 83 -19.13 11.74 -5.80
C GLU A 83 -19.39 13.01 -4.98
N GLU A 84 -20.42 12.99 -4.12
CA GLU A 84 -20.71 14.09 -3.21
C GLU A 84 -19.54 14.35 -2.24
N ARG A 85 -19.00 13.27 -1.65
CA ARG A 85 -17.90 13.36 -0.68
C ARG A 85 -16.60 13.87 -1.31
N ILE A 86 -16.33 13.54 -2.57
CA ILE A 86 -15.12 13.99 -3.27
C ILE A 86 -15.28 15.33 -3.98
N ARG A 87 -16.49 15.93 -4.04
CA ARG A 87 -16.73 17.21 -4.73
C ARG A 87 -15.81 18.33 -4.25
N ARG A 88 -15.44 18.32 -2.96
CA ARG A 88 -14.58 19.34 -2.32
C ARG A 88 -13.08 19.04 -2.41
N VAL A 89 -12.70 17.89 -2.96
CA VAL A 89 -11.29 17.47 -3.07
C VAL A 89 -10.68 18.09 -4.33
N SER A 90 -9.42 18.55 -4.23
CA SER A 90 -8.70 19.10 -5.38
C SER A 90 -8.53 18.05 -6.50
N PRO A 91 -8.48 18.45 -7.79
CA PRO A 91 -8.37 17.51 -8.91
C PRO A 91 -7.20 16.53 -8.77
N ASP A 92 -6.03 17.00 -8.31
CA ASP A 92 -4.82 16.18 -8.15
C ASP A 92 -4.96 15.05 -7.11
N ARG A 93 -5.90 15.20 -6.17
CA ARG A 93 -6.15 14.21 -5.09
C ARG A 93 -7.42 13.42 -5.31
N ARG A 94 -8.18 13.74 -6.36
CA ARG A 94 -9.55 13.25 -6.56
C ARG A 94 -9.58 11.74 -6.81
N GLU A 95 -8.64 11.21 -7.59
CA GLU A 95 -8.55 9.77 -7.86
C GLU A 95 -8.26 8.96 -6.59
N ARG A 96 -7.25 9.37 -5.82
CA ARG A 96 -6.92 8.72 -4.54
C ARG A 96 -8.05 8.84 -3.53
N ALA A 97 -8.69 10.00 -3.45
CA ALA A 97 -9.83 10.22 -2.57
C ALA A 97 -11.04 9.38 -2.99
N PHE A 98 -11.27 9.21 -4.29
CA PHE A 98 -12.33 8.35 -4.81
C PHE A 98 -12.16 6.91 -4.33
N ILE A 99 -10.97 6.31 -4.52
CA ILE A 99 -10.69 4.95 -4.06
C ILE A 99 -10.83 4.81 -2.54
N ALA A 100 -10.31 5.78 -1.77
CA ALA A 100 -10.39 5.75 -0.31
C ALA A 100 -11.85 5.81 0.19
N VAL A 101 -12.62 6.78 -0.30
CA VAL A 101 -14.02 6.98 0.09
C VAL A 101 -14.89 5.80 -0.36
N ALA A 102 -14.66 5.29 -1.57
CA ALA A 102 -15.36 4.12 -2.07
C ALA A 102 -15.12 2.87 -1.22
N ARG A 103 -13.88 2.65 -0.76
CA ARG A 103 -13.54 1.53 0.11
C ARG A 103 -14.28 1.62 1.45
N GLU A 104 -14.39 2.82 2.02
CA GLU A 104 -15.18 3.05 3.24
C GLU A 104 -16.67 2.79 3.04
N GLU A 105 -17.24 3.24 1.92
CA GLU A 105 -18.66 2.98 1.60
C GLU A 105 -18.91 1.49 1.38
N MET A 106 -17.99 0.77 0.72
CA MET A 106 -18.08 -0.68 0.54
C MET A 106 -18.06 -1.41 1.89
N GLN A 107 -17.14 -1.06 2.79
CA GLN A 107 -17.10 -1.64 4.14
C GLN A 107 -18.39 -1.34 4.91
N THR A 108 -18.87 -0.10 4.87
CA THR A 108 -20.12 0.29 5.52
C THR A 108 -21.32 -0.47 4.95
N HIS A 109 -21.36 -0.66 3.63
CA HIS A 109 -22.41 -1.40 2.94
C HIS A 109 -22.40 -2.89 3.33
N LEU A 110 -21.23 -3.53 3.34
CA LEU A 110 -21.08 -4.93 3.77
C LEU A 110 -21.48 -5.12 5.24
N LEU A 111 -21.12 -4.18 6.13
CA LEU A 111 -21.55 -4.22 7.53
C LEU A 111 -23.07 -4.08 7.68
N ARG A 112 -23.71 -3.20 6.88
CA ARG A 112 -25.17 -3.03 6.89
C ARG A 112 -25.90 -4.27 6.35
N GLN A 113 -25.38 -4.90 5.31
CA GLN A 113 -25.93 -6.16 4.79
C GLN A 113 -25.72 -7.33 5.77
N GLY A 114 -24.57 -7.40 6.44
CA GLY A 114 -24.32 -8.40 7.49
C GLY A 114 -25.23 -8.21 8.71
N ALA A 115 -25.52 -6.97 9.08
CA ALA A 115 -26.46 -6.65 10.15
C ALA A 115 -27.92 -6.97 9.81
N SER A 116 -28.33 -6.87 8.53
CA SER A 116 -29.69 -7.23 8.11
C SER A 116 -29.91 -8.74 7.95
N ALA A 117 -28.85 -9.52 7.72
CA ALA A 117 -28.92 -10.98 7.67
C ALA A 117 -29.10 -11.65 9.06
N GLY A 118 -28.79 -10.93 10.14
CA GLY A 118 -28.92 -11.41 11.53
C GLY A 118 -30.28 -11.17 12.18
N MET A 119 -31.26 -10.61 11.46
CA MET A 119 -32.59 -10.31 11.99
C MET A 119 -33.67 -10.99 11.14
N ARG A 120 -33.91 -12.27 11.42
CA ARG A 120 -35.17 -12.95 11.07
C ARG A 120 -35.75 -13.58 12.34
N PRO A 121 -37.07 -13.47 12.55
CA PRO A 121 -37.75 -13.85 13.79
C PRO A 121 -37.67 -15.34 14.10
#